data_AF-A0A0G0P895-F1
#
_entry.id   AF-A0A0G0P895-F1
#
_cell.length_a   1.000
_cell.length_b   1.000
_cell.length_c   1.000
_cell.angle_alpha   90.00
_cell.angle_beta   90.00
_cell.angle_gamma   90.00
#
_symmetry.space_group_name_H-M   'P 1'
#
loop_
_entity.id
_entity.type
_entity.pdbx_description
1 polymer ?
#
loop_
_entity_poly.entity_id
_entity_poly.type
_entity_poly.pdbx_seq_one_letter_code
_entity_poly.pdbx_strand_id
1 'polypeptide(L)'
;MIETRNDVKILKLDKKTYVWIFTKSIGEILVATHRGHRTDQKLAKGEYRIYDVKDEPMLVDQLHLELAIGEGDWQGYLLPTGFPKDKKTRSRIIPTNELISN
;
A
#
# COMPACT_ATOMS: atom_id res chain seq x y z
N MET A 1 -3.03 6.46 -5.27
CA MET A 1 -4.48 6.72 -5.04
C MET A 1 -5.08 5.59 -4.24
N ILE A 2 -5.76 5.89 -3.14
CA ILE A 2 -6.53 4.92 -2.36
C ILE A 2 -8.02 5.22 -2.54
N GLU A 3 -8.79 4.22 -2.97
CA GLU A 3 -10.25 4.28 -3.11
C GLU A 3 -10.88 3.29 -2.12
N THR A 4 -12.08 3.54 -1.61
CA THR A 4 -12.78 2.59 -0.71
C THR A 4 -14.17 2.32 -1.27
N ARG A 5 -14.55 1.06 -1.41
CA ARG A 5 -15.86 0.64 -1.93
C ARG A 5 -16.36 -0.56 -1.13
N ASN A 6 -17.51 -0.44 -0.48
CA ASN A 6 -18.10 -1.50 0.36
C ASN A 6 -17.06 -2.12 1.31
N ASP A 7 -16.38 -1.29 2.11
CA ASP A 7 -15.29 -1.67 3.03
C ASP A 7 -14.00 -2.24 2.38
N VAL A 8 -13.93 -2.25 1.04
CA VAL A 8 -12.74 -2.70 0.31
C VAL A 8 -11.91 -1.49 -0.10
N LYS A 9 -10.69 -1.38 0.45
CA LYS A 9 -9.70 -0.40 0.01
C LYS A 9 -9.05 -0.87 -1.31
N ILE A 10 -8.83 0.05 -2.25
CA ILE A 10 -8.15 -0.20 -3.52
C ILE A 10 -6.97 0.77 -3.63
N LEU A 11 -5.77 0.21 -3.73
CA LEU A 11 -4.54 0.96 -3.93
C LEU A 11 -4.19 0.95 -5.42
N LYS A 12 -4.16 2.13 -6.05
CA LYS A 12 -3.68 2.32 -7.42
C LYS A 12 -2.35 3.07 -7.40
N LEU A 13 -1.33 2.43 -7.96
CA LEU A 13 0.02 2.94 -8.15
C LEU A 13 0.32 2.88 -9.66
N ASP A 14 0.34 4.04 -10.32
CA ASP A 14 0.41 4.17 -11.77
C ASP A 14 -0.58 3.24 -12.53
N LYS A 15 -0.04 2.27 -13.27
CA LYS A 15 -0.78 1.29 -14.08
C LYS A 15 -1.16 0.03 -13.29
N LYS A 16 -0.76 -0.08 -12.02
CA LYS A 16 -1.01 -1.25 -11.17
C LYS A 16 -2.13 -0.95 -10.17
N THR A 17 -3.01 -1.93 -9.98
CA THR A 17 -4.12 -1.86 -9.04
C THR A 17 -4.07 -3.05 -8.09
N TYR A 18 -4.20 -2.76 -6.80
CA TYR A 18 -4.21 -3.73 -5.73
C TYR A 18 -5.49 -3.57 -4.91
N VAL A 19 -6.05 -4.70 -4.49
CA VAL A 19 -7.08 -4.73 -3.46
C VAL A 19 -6.40 -4.84 -2.11
N TRP A 20 -6.76 -3.96 -1.20
CA TRP A 20 -6.25 -3.90 0.15
C TRP A 20 -7.33 -4.39 1.11
N ILE A 21 -7.06 -5.53 1.73
CA ILE A 21 -7.99 -6.20 2.63
C ILE A 21 -7.34 -6.41 4.00
N PHE A 22 -8.17 -6.45 5.04
CA PHE A 22 -7.76 -6.86 6.37
C PHE A 22 -8.20 -8.30 6.62
N THR A 23 -7.32 -9.11 7.21
CA THR A 23 -7.62 -10.47 7.67
C THR A 23 -7.24 -10.60 9.14
N LYS A 24 -8.12 -11.21 9.94
CA LYS A 24 -7.91 -11.33 11.41
C LYS A 24 -6.61 -12.07 11.78
N SER A 25 -6.12 -12.97 10.93
CA SER A 25 -4.96 -13.82 11.21
C SER A 25 -3.61 -13.22 10.78
N ILE A 26 -3.58 -12.35 9.77
CA ILE A 26 -2.32 -11.85 9.15
C ILE A 26 -2.22 -10.32 9.23
N GLY A 27 -3.35 -9.64 9.42
CA GLY A 27 -3.47 -8.19 9.33
C GLY A 27 -3.78 -7.75 7.90
N GLU A 28 -3.18 -6.64 7.49
CA GLU A 28 -3.42 -6.01 6.19
C GLU A 28 -2.64 -6.69 5.06
N ILE A 29 -3.31 -6.87 3.91
CA ILE A 29 -2.80 -7.61 2.76
C ILE A 29 -3.16 -6.87 1.48
N LEU A 30 -2.20 -6.81 0.55
CA LEU A 30 -2.39 -6.44 -0.84
C LEU A 30 -2.57 -7.67 -1.73
N VAL A 31 -3.54 -7.59 -2.65
CA VAL A 31 -3.83 -8.61 -3.65
C VAL A 31 -3.82 -7.97 -5.03
N ALA A 32 -3.05 -8.51 -5.99
CA ALA A 32 -3.06 -7.99 -7.36
C ALA A 32 -4.41 -8.24 -8.05
N THR A 33 -4.95 -7.22 -8.70
CA THR A 33 -6.16 -7.34 -9.53
C THR A 33 -5.93 -6.76 -10.93
N HIS A 34 -6.46 -7.46 -11.93
CA HIS A 34 -6.40 -7.05 -13.34
C HIS A 34 -7.79 -6.63 -13.87
N ARG A 35 -8.85 -6.81 -13.09
CA ARG A 35 -10.17 -6.31 -13.48
C ARG A 35 -10.20 -4.82 -13.16
N GLY A 36 -10.54 -4.00 -14.15
CA GLY A 36 -10.91 -2.61 -13.91
C GLY A 36 -12.13 -2.59 -12.99
N HIS A 37 -11.90 -2.39 -11.70
CA HIS A 37 -13.00 -2.20 -10.76
C HIS A 37 -13.65 -0.87 -11.11
N ARG A 38 -14.90 -0.88 -11.58
CA ARG A 38 -15.73 0.33 -11.66
C ARG A 38 -15.79 0.90 -10.25
N THR A 39 -15.18 2.05 -10.02
CA THR A 39 -15.16 2.69 -8.71
C THR A 39 -16.17 3.82 -8.67
N ASP A 40 -17.12 3.70 -7.75
CA ASP A 40 -18.26 4.61 -7.62
C ASP A 40 -17.89 5.88 -6.84
N GLN A 41 -16.81 5.85 -6.05
CA GLN A 41 -16.34 7.00 -5.26
C GLN A 41 -14.79 7.06 -5.24
N LYS A 42 -14.25 8.25 -5.54
CA LYS A 42 -12.81 8.58 -5.44
C LYS A 42 -12.58 9.29 -4.11
N LEU A 43 -11.77 8.73 -3.22
CA LEU A 43 -11.52 9.29 -1.89
C LEU A 43 -10.21 10.07 -1.79
N ALA A 44 -9.13 9.65 -2.45
CA ALA A 44 -7.86 10.41 -2.38
C ALA A 44 -6.96 10.22 -3.61
N LYS A 45 -6.65 11.34 -4.28
CA LYS A 45 -5.55 11.46 -5.27
C LYS A 45 -4.36 12.10 -4.53
N GLY A 46 -3.42 11.28 -4.09
CA GLY A 46 -2.19 11.72 -3.42
C GLY A 46 -0.94 11.19 -4.14
N GLU A 47 0.19 11.81 -3.85
CA GLU A 47 1.50 11.33 -4.23
C GLU A 47 1.87 10.07 -3.46
N TYR A 48 2.83 9.32 -3.99
CA TYR A 48 3.36 8.13 -3.32
C TYR A 48 4.86 8.03 -3.59
N ARG A 49 5.59 7.41 -2.67
CA ARG A 49 7.02 7.10 -2.83
C ARG A 49 7.23 5.61 -2.60
N ILE A 50 8.08 5.00 -3.42
CA ILE A 50 8.49 3.60 -3.30
C ILE A 50 10.00 3.59 -3.32
N TYR A 51 10.61 3.01 -2.30
CA TYR A 51 12.06 2.85 -2.22
C TYR A 51 12.41 1.59 -1.43
N ASP A 52 13.54 1.00 -1.79
CA ASP A 52 14.15 -0.04 -0.98
C ASP A 52 15.02 0.63 0.07
N VAL A 53 14.83 0.29 1.33
CA VAL A 53 15.84 0.58 2.35
C VAL A 53 16.90 -0.50 2.22
N LYS A 54 18.09 -0.10 1.83
CA LYS A 54 19.27 -0.95 1.72
C LYS A 54 20.31 -0.45 2.71
N ASP A 55 21.05 -1.38 3.30
CA ASP A 55 22.20 -1.09 4.15
C ASP A 55 21.87 -0.35 5.46
N GLU A 56 20.63 -0.47 5.97
CA GLU A 56 20.29 -0.05 7.34
C GLU A 56 20.60 -1.20 8.31
N PRO A 57 21.68 -1.12 9.11
CA PRO A 57 22.22 -2.25 9.87
C PRO A 57 21.26 -2.81 10.94
N MET A 58 20.20 -2.09 11.28
CA MET A 58 19.17 -2.54 12.23
C MET A 58 17.85 -2.94 11.56
N LEU A 59 17.74 -2.85 10.24
CA LEU A 59 16.52 -3.12 9.49
C LEU A 59 16.77 -4.18 8.42
N VAL A 60 15.79 -5.06 8.23
CA VAL A 60 15.80 -5.99 7.11
C VAL A 60 15.53 -5.19 5.84
N ASP A 61 16.25 -5.47 4.76
CA ASP A 61 15.96 -4.91 3.43
C ASP A 61 14.49 -5.17 3.07
N GLN A 62 13.68 -4.12 3.16
CA GLN A 62 12.25 -4.19 2.92
C GLN A 62 11.84 -3.03 2.01
N LEU A 63 10.89 -3.33 1.14
CA LEU A 63 10.29 -2.35 0.25
C LEU A 63 9.40 -1.42 1.09
N HIS A 64 9.70 -0.13 1.07
CA HIS A 64 8.92 0.90 1.72
C HIS A 64 7.96 1.55 0.73
N LEU A 65 6.74 1.80 1.20
CA LEU A 65 5.70 2.54 0.49
C LEU A 65 5.24 3.68 1.39
N GLU A 66 5.41 4.92 0.95
CA GLU A 66 4.83 6.09 1.61
C GLU A 66 3.67 6.62 0.77
N LEU A 67 2.56 6.90 1.43
CA LEU A 67 1.36 7.46 0.81
C LEU A 67 1.10 8.83 1.42
N ALA A 68 1.00 9.86 0.59
CA ALA A 68 0.58 11.19 1.04
C ALA A 68 -0.86 11.12 1.53
N ILE A 69 -1.11 11.59 2.76
CA ILE A 69 -2.42 11.57 3.42
C ILE A 69 -3.04 12.96 3.58
N GLY A 70 -2.32 14.03 3.22
CA GLY A 70 -2.79 15.42 3.26
C GLY A 70 -1.80 16.32 3.98
N GLU A 71 -1.87 17.64 3.77
CA GLU A 71 -1.14 18.67 4.55
C GLU A 71 0.39 18.49 4.68
N GLY A 72 1.01 17.75 3.76
CA GLY A 72 2.44 17.45 3.80
C GLY A 72 2.79 16.19 4.60
N ASP A 73 1.81 15.55 5.23
CA ASP A 73 1.94 14.31 5.98
C ASP A 73 1.91 13.08 5.06
N TRP A 74 2.71 12.09 5.44
CA TRP A 74 2.80 10.80 4.77
C TRP A 74 2.63 9.66 5.77
N GLN A 75 1.86 8.66 5.36
CA GLN A 75 1.78 7.39 6.06
C GLN A 75 2.73 6.38 5.40
N GLY A 76 3.66 5.86 6.19
CA GLY A 76 4.58 4.81 5.78
C GLY A 76 3.98 3.40 5.90
N TYR A 77 4.43 2.51 5.03
CA TYR A 77 4.08 1.09 5.01
C TYR A 77 5.28 0.24 4.60
N LEU A 78 5.44 -0.90 5.28
CA LEU A 78 6.43 -1.92 4.96
C LEU A 78 5.78 -3.03 4.12
N LEU A 79 6.49 -3.46 3.08
CA LEU A 79 6.16 -4.62 2.26
C LEU A 79 7.29 -5.66 2.37
N PRO A 80 7.29 -6.53 3.39
CA PRO A 80 8.38 -7.47 3.65
C PRO A 80 8.64 -8.45 2.50
N THR A 81 7.62 -8.74 1.70
CA THR A 81 7.70 -9.63 0.52
C THR A 81 7.56 -8.88 -0.80
N GLY A 82 7.63 -7.54 -0.78
CA GLY A 82 7.36 -6.68 -1.92
C GLY A 82 5.89 -6.72 -2.39
N PHE A 83 5.59 -6.07 -3.52
CA PHE A 83 4.25 -6.10 -4.10
C PHE A 83 3.85 -7.48 -4.65
N PRO A 84 2.54 -7.81 -4.65
CA PRO A 84 2.07 -9.02 -5.32
C PRO A 84 2.41 -8.97 -6.82
N LYS A 85 3.04 -10.02 -7.33
CA LYS A 85 3.51 -10.10 -8.73
C LYS A 85 2.44 -10.63 -9.68
N ASP A 86 1.51 -11.44 -9.19
CA ASP A 86 0.42 -12.06 -9.94
C ASP A 86 -0.86 -12.25 -9.11
N LYS A 87 -1.95 -12.71 -9.74
CA LYS A 87 -3.26 -12.88 -9.11
C LYS A 87 -3.30 -13.89 -7.95
N LYS A 88 -2.33 -14.81 -7.86
CA LYS A 88 -2.28 -15.83 -6.79
C LYS A 88 -1.41 -15.37 -5.63
N THR A 89 -0.48 -14.45 -5.88
CA THR A 89 0.35 -13.87 -4.83
C THR A 89 -0.41 -12.85 -4.00
N ARG A 90 -0.21 -12.94 -2.68
CA ARG A 90 -0.66 -11.98 -1.68
C ARG A 90 0.58 -11.46 -0.99
N SER A 91 0.63 -10.17 -0.74
CA SER A 91 1.73 -9.56 0.00
C SER A 91 1.21 -8.88 1.23
N ARG A 92 1.93 -9.03 2.34
CA ARG A 92 1.62 -8.30 3.56
C ARG A 92 1.98 -6.83 3.36
N ILE A 93 1.13 -5.94 3.86
CA ILE A 93 1.42 -4.52 4.00
C ILE A 93 1.27 -4.18 5.47
N ILE A 94 2.24 -3.48 6.06
CA ILE A 94 2.28 -3.21 7.49
C ILE A 94 2.42 -1.71 7.67
N PRO A 95 1.46 -1.02 8.31
CA PRO A 95 1.61 0.42 8.58
C PRO A 95 2.76 0.66 9.57
N THR A 96 3.55 1.70 9.32
CA THR A 96 4.49 2.22 10.32
C THR A 96 3.73 3.05 11.35
N ASN A 97 4.20 3.05 12.60
CA ASN A 97 3.61 3.89 13.65
C ASN A 97 3.95 5.37 13.48
N GLU A 98 4.97 5.68 12.67
CA GLU A 98 5.43 7.03 12.41
C GLU A 98 4.64 7.66 11.26
N LEU A 99 4.04 8.81 11.56
CA LEU A 99 3.58 9.78 10.58
C LEU A 99 4.77 10.64 10.17
N ILE A 100 5.03 10.72 8.87
CA ILE A 100 6.15 11.49 8.34
C ILE A 100 5.61 12.87 7.98
N SER A 101 5.94 13.86 8.81
CA SER A 101 5.61 15.27 8.61
C SER A 101 6.84 16.01 8.10
N ASN A 102 6.65 16.97 7.20
CA ASN A 102 7.72 17.76 6.57
C ASN A 102 7.80 19.17 7.17
#